data_AF-A0A852RJG4-F1
#
_entry.id   AF-A0A852RJG4-F1
#
_cell.length_a   1.000
_cell.length_b   1.000
_cell.length_c   1.000
_cell.angle_alpha   90.00
_cell.angle_beta   90.00
_cell.angle_gamma   90.00
#
_symmetry.space_group_name_H-M   'P 1'
#
loop_
_entity.id
_entity.type
_entity.pdbx_description
1 polymer ?
#
loop_
_entity_poly.entity_id
_entity_poly.type
_entity_poly.pdbx_seq_one_letter_code
_entity_poly.pdbx_strand_id
1 'polypeptide(L)' 'MKFERKHAILLLAVAAWNVFSFGNFAKNLYQAYDAGEDRATGYWVAHTVLIVVNFVIAGLLGSLGWKALRASKDA' A
#
# COMPACT_ATOMS: atom_id res chain seq x y z
N MET A 1 0.59 0.33 25.27
CA MET A 1 1.58 -0.50 24.53
C MET A 1 2.75 0.40 24.19
N LYS A 2 3.99 0.01 24.52
CA LYS A 2 5.19 0.79 24.16
C LYS A 2 5.55 0.47 22.71
N PHE A 3 5.61 1.48 21.85
CA PHE A 3 5.99 1.29 20.45
C PHE A 3 7.48 0.95 20.38
N GLU A 4 7.80 -0.34 20.28
CA GLU A 4 9.19 -0.77 20.12
C GLU A 4 9.63 -0.71 18.66
N ARG A 5 10.94 -0.63 18.45
CA ARG A 5 11.58 -0.64 17.12
C ARG A 5 11.10 -1.79 16.23
N LYS A 6 10.79 -2.96 16.80
CA LYS A 6 10.24 -4.12 16.07
C LYS A 6 8.88 -3.81 15.43
N HIS A 7 8.01 -3.08 16.12
CA HIS A 7 6.70 -2.69 15.59
C HIS A 7 6.85 -1.66 14.46
N ALA A 8 7.80 -0.73 14.59
CA ALA A 8 8.10 0.22 13.53
C ALA A 8 8.58 -0.47 12.24
N ILE A 9 9.47 -1.46 12.38
CA ILE A 9 9.94 -2.28 11.24
C ILE A 9 8.78 -3.07 10.63
N LEU A 10 7.92 -3.68 11.46
CA LEU A 10 6.75 -4.40 10.97
C LEU A 10 5.82 -3.49 10.16
N LEU A 11 5.51 -2.28 10.67
CA LEU A 11 4.67 -1.30 9.95
C LEU A 11 5.28 -0.90 8.61
N LEU A 12 6.58 -0.65 8.58
CA LEU A 12 7.30 -0.32 7.35
C LEU A 12 7.32 -1.49 6.36
N ALA A 13 7.52 -2.72 6.85
CA ALA A 13 7.50 -3.92 6.01
C ALA A 13 6.12 -4.17 5.41
N VAL A 14 5.06 -4.04 6.21
CA VAL A 14 3.66 -4.15 5.74
C VAL A 14 3.34 -3.06 4.73
N ALA A 15 3.76 -1.81 4.99
CA ALA A 15 3.57 -0.71 4.04
C ALA A 15 4.29 -0.97 2.71
N ALA A 16 5.54 -1.43 2.76
CA ALA A 16 6.32 -1.76 1.57
C ALA A 16 5.70 -2.93 0.78
N TRP A 17 5.26 -3.98 1.49
CA TRP A 17 4.58 -5.11 0.86
C TRP A 17 3.29 -4.67 0.18
N ASN A 18 2.50 -3.82 0.84
CA ASN A 18 1.25 -3.30 0.29
C ASN A 18 1.51 -2.50 -1.01
N VAL A 19 2.49 -1.58 -1.00
CA VAL A 19 2.92 -0.84 -2.20
C VAL A 19 3.35 -1.78 -3.32
N PHE A 20 4.11 -2.83 -3.01
CA PHE A 20 4.57 -3.79 -4.02
C PHE A 20 3.42 -4.61 -4.62
N SER A 21 2.54 -5.18 -3.78
CA SER A 21 1.42 -5.99 -4.24
C SER A 21 0.42 -5.16 -5.05
N PHE A 22 0.01 -3.99 -4.54
CA PHE A 22 -0.95 -3.12 -5.23
C PHE A 22 -0.34 -2.38 -6.42
N GLY A 23 0.97 -2.13 -6.44
CA GLY A 23 1.69 -1.65 -7.61
C GLY A 23 1.65 -2.66 -8.76
N ASN A 24 1.92 -3.94 -8.48
CA ASN A 24 1.77 -5.01 -9.48
C ASN A 24 0.32 -5.17 -9.94
N PHE A 25 -0.64 -5.09 -9.02
CA PHE A 25 -2.06 -5.15 -9.36
C PHE A 25 -2.50 -3.99 -10.26
N ALA A 26 -2.05 -2.77 -9.95
CA ALA A 26 -2.31 -1.60 -10.78
C ALA A 26 -1.70 -1.75 -12.18
N LYS A 27 -0.49 -2.28 -12.29
CA LYS A 27 0.15 -2.59 -13.58
C LYS A 27 -0.65 -3.62 -14.37
N ASN A 28 -1.08 -4.70 -13.75
CA ASN A 28 -1.91 -5.73 -14.40
C ASN A 28 -3.27 -5.17 -14.84
N LEU A 29 -3.89 -4.32 -14.01
CA LEU A 29 -5.15 -3.66 -14.35
C LEU A 29 -4.98 -2.74 -15.58
N TYR A 30 -3.90 -1.95 -15.60
CA TYR A 30 -3.58 -1.10 -16.74
C TYR A 30 -3.33 -1.91 -18.01
N GLN A 31 -2.58 -3.02 -17.92
CA GLN A 31 -2.33 -3.91 -19.06
C GLN A 31 -3.63 -4.53 -19.61
N ALA A 32 -4.56 -4.94 -18.75
CA ALA A 32 -5.86 -5.45 -19.18
C ALA A 32 -6.70 -4.36 -19.87
N TYR A 33 -6.62 -3.12 -19.38
CA TYR A 33 -7.30 -1.97 -19.99
C TYR A 33 -6.71 -1.63 -21.36
N ASP A 34 -5.39 -1.60 -21.47
CA ASP A 34 -4.65 -1.32 -22.71
C ASP A 34 -4.85 -2.42 -23.77
N ALA A 35 -4.95 -3.67 -23.34
CA ALA A 35 -5.30 -4.81 -24.18
C ALA A 35 -6.76 -4.78 -24.70
N GLY A 36 -7.58 -3.84 -24.24
CA GLY A 36 -8.96 -3.68 -24.69
C GLY A 36 -9.90 -4.76 -24.20
N GLU A 37 -9.65 -5.36 -23.02
CA GLU A 37 -10.54 -6.37 -22.47
C GLU A 37 -11.94 -5.81 -22.19
N ASP A 38 -12.97 -6.47 -22.72
CA ASP A 38 -14.36 -6.11 -22.47
C ASP A 38 -14.78 -6.59 -21.07
N ARG A 39 -14.74 -5.65 -20.11
CA ARG A 39 -15.15 -5.86 -18.72
C ARG A 39 -16.11 -4.75 -18.30
N ALA A 40 -17.11 -5.10 -17.49
CA ALA A 40 -18.10 -4.15 -17.00
C ALA A 40 -17.46 -2.94 -16.31
N THR A 41 -18.02 -1.74 -16.47
CA THR A 41 -17.50 -0.51 -15.86
C THR A 41 -17.28 -0.63 -14.35
N GLY A 42 -18.17 -1.33 -13.64
CA GLY A 42 -18.05 -1.59 -12.21
C GLY A 42 -16.79 -2.36 -11.82
N TYR A 43 -16.27 -3.23 -12.70
CA TYR A 43 -15.01 -3.93 -12.50
C TYR A 43 -13.86 -2.93 -12.38
N TRP A 44 -13.71 -2.03 -13.35
CA TRP A 44 -12.64 -1.03 -13.39
C TRP A 44 -12.71 -0.10 -12.18
N VAL A 45 -13.89 0.43 -11.88
CA VAL A 45 -14.09 1.35 -10.76
C VAL A 45 -13.72 0.67 -9.43
N ALA A 46 -14.22 -0.53 -9.17
CA ALA A 46 -13.94 -1.24 -7.92
C ALA A 46 -12.43 -1.51 -7.74
N HIS A 47 -11.76 -1.93 -8.82
CA HIS A 47 -10.34 -2.27 -8.77
C HIS A 47 -9.46 -1.02 -8.61
N THR A 48 -9.79 0.07 -9.29
CA THR A 48 -9.10 1.36 -9.11
C THR A 48 -9.30 1.91 -7.70
N VAL A 49 -10.52 1.89 -7.17
CA VAL A 49 -10.78 2.33 -5.78
C VAL A 49 -10.01 1.48 -4.78
N LEU A 50 -10.00 0.15 -4.96
CA LEU A 50 -9.24 -0.78 -4.12
C LEU A 50 -7.75 -0.43 -4.12
N ILE A 51 -7.16 -0.13 -5.29
CA ILE A 51 -5.77 0.30 -5.42
C ILE A 51 -5.52 1.60 -4.65
N VAL A 52 -6.34 2.63 -4.86
CA VAL A 52 -6.17 3.94 -4.24
C VAL A 52 -6.23 3.82 -2.71
N VAL A 53 -7.24 3.13 -2.17
CA VAL A 53 -7.40 2.94 -0.73
C VAL A 53 -6.19 2.22 -0.12
N ASN A 54 -5.67 1.19 -0.78
CA ASN A 54 -4.50 0.46 -0.28
C ASN A 54 -3.23 1.31 -0.29
N PHE A 55 -3.01 2.12 -1.33
CA PHE A 55 -1.90 3.07 -1.33
C PHE A 55 -2.02 4.12 -0.22
N VAL A 56 -3.23 4.59 0.09
CA VAL A 56 -3.47 5.48 1.24
C VAL A 56 -3.10 4.78 2.55
N ILE A 57 -3.56 3.54 2.75
CA ILE A 57 -3.21 2.74 3.94
C ILE A 57 -1.70 2.55 4.03
N ALA A 58 -1.03 2.19 2.94
CA ALA A 58 0.41 2.02 2.91
C ALA A 58 1.15 3.33 3.25
N GLY A 59 0.69 4.47 2.74
CA GLY A 59 1.23 5.78 3.09
C GLY A 59 1.07 6.12 4.57
N LEU A 60 -0.09 5.81 5.16
CA LEU A 60 -0.34 6.01 6.58
C LEU A 60 0.54 5.09 7.45
N LEU A 61 0.58 3.78 7.14
CA LEU A 61 1.41 2.81 7.86
C LEU A 61 2.90 3.14 7.72
N GLY A 62 3.34 3.54 6.53
CA GLY A 62 4.71 3.96 6.25
C GLY A 62 5.09 5.21 7.05
N SER A 63 4.24 6.22 7.07
CA SER A 63 4.44 7.45 7.87
C SER A 63 4.51 7.16 9.36
N LEU A 64 3.61 6.32 9.88
CA LEU A 64 3.59 5.91 11.28
C LEU A 64 4.83 5.07 11.65
N GLY A 65 5.18 4.09 10.82
CA GLY A 65 6.37 3.26 11.00
C GLY A 65 7.66 4.09 10.97
N TRP A 66 7.76 5.06 10.07
CA TRP A 66 8.91 5.96 9.96
C TRP A 66 9.05 6.87 11.19
N LYS A 67 7.94 7.46 11.65
CA LYS A 67 7.91 8.26 12.89
C LYS A 67 8.33 7.43 14.11
N ALA A 68 7.80 6.22 14.24
CA ALA A 68 8.14 5.31 15.35
C ALA A 68 9.61 4.87 15.31
N LEU A 69 10.16 4.61 14.11
CA LEU A 69 11.56 4.24 13.94
C LEU A 69 12.50 5.38 14.35
N ARG A 70 12.16 6.61 13.98
CA ARG A 70 12.93 7.81 14.32
C ARG A 70 12.87 8.11 15.82
N ALA A 71 11.68 8.06 16.43
CA ALA A 71 11.52 8.23 17.87
C ALA A 71 12.26 7.17 18.71
N SER A 72 12.42 5.95 18.18
CA SER A 72 13.20 4.88 18.82
C SER A 72 14.72 5.03 18.67
N LYS A 73 15.18 5.91 17.77
CA LYS A 73 16.60 6.17 17.52
C LYS A 73 17.13 7.33 18.39
N ASP A 74 16.23 8.23 18.80
CA ASP A 74 16.51 9.40 19.64
C ASP A 74 16.35 9.12 21.16
N ALA A 75 16.05 7.86 21.54
CA ALA A 75 15.88 7.40 22.93
C ALA A 75 16.98 6.42 23.32
#